data_AF-A0A7K2X9J7-F1
#
_entry.id   AF-A0A7K2X9J7-F1
#
_cell.length_a   1.000
_cell.length_b   1.000
_cell.length_c   1.000
_cell.angle_alpha   90.00
_cell.angle_beta   90.00
_cell.angle_gamma   90.00
#
_symmetry.space_group_name_H-M   'P 1'
#
loop_
_entity.id
_entity.type
_entity.pdbx_description
1 polymer ?
#
loop_
_entity_poly.entity_id
_entity_poly.type
_entity_poly.pdbx_seq_one_letter_code
_entity_poly.pdbx_strand_id
1 'polypeptide(L)'
;MTGGAWAEEALGLLFQRVTETLGQVGARFPLHADPADGHWTSTGRGSWTGGFWAGLLWLRARHTGSDTDRAQAATVTARLAPWADADTATRGLILWYGTALATGDEAA
;
A
#
# COMPACT_ATOMS: atom_id res chain seq x y z
N MET A 1 -6.22 -26.81 14.61
CA MET A 1 -6.10 -25.74 13.61
C MET A 1 -4.88 -26.04 12.76
N THR A 2 -5.06 -26.42 11.50
CA THR A 2 -3.94 -26.55 10.56
C THR A 2 -3.32 -25.17 10.39
N GLY A 3 -1.99 -25.07 10.39
CA GLY A 3 -1.27 -23.79 10.37
C GLY A 3 -1.53 -22.87 9.16
N GLY A 4 -2.45 -23.22 8.24
CA GLY A 4 -2.86 -22.39 7.10
C GLY A 4 -4.18 -21.63 7.31
N ALA A 5 -5.14 -22.18 8.08
CA ALA A 5 -6.47 -21.58 8.18
C ALA A 5 -6.46 -20.20 8.84
N TRP A 6 -5.65 -20.02 9.88
CA TRP A 6 -5.50 -18.70 10.53
C TRP A 6 -4.84 -17.67 9.60
N ALA A 7 -3.96 -18.10 8.71
CA ALA A 7 -3.23 -17.21 7.81
C ALA A 7 -4.13 -16.71 6.68
N GLU A 8 -4.99 -17.57 6.15
CA GLU A 8 -6.02 -17.18 5.17
C GLU A 8 -7.01 -16.19 5.77
N GLU A 9 -7.49 -16.44 6.99
CA GLU A 9 -8.38 -15.52 7.71
C GLU A 9 -7.70 -14.15 7.95
N ALA A 10 -6.46 -14.15 8.46
CA ALA A 10 -5.72 -12.92 8.70
C ALA A 10 -5.47 -12.13 7.42
N LEU A 11 -5.19 -12.81 6.30
CA LEU A 11 -5.00 -12.17 4.99
C LEU A 11 -6.31 -11.55 4.49
N GLY A 12 -7.44 -12.25 4.65
CA GLY A 12 -8.76 -11.74 4.31
C GLY A 12 -9.11 -10.46 5.09
N LEU A 13 -8.88 -10.46 6.40
CA LEU A 13 -9.09 -9.30 7.26
C LEU A 13 -8.18 -8.12 6.86
N LEU A 14 -6.92 -8.39 6.52
CA LEU A 14 -6.00 -7.38 6.03
C LEU A 14 -6.50 -6.75 4.72
N PHE A 15 -6.96 -7.54 3.75
CA PHE A 15 -7.48 -6.98 2.50
C PHE A 15 -8.80 -6.24 2.66
N GLN A 16 -9.66 -6.67 3.58
CA GLN A 16 -10.84 -5.89 3.97
C GLN A 16 -10.40 -4.50 4.47
N ARG A 17 -9.41 -4.46 5.38
CA ARG A 17 -8.89 -3.20 5.92
C ARG A 17 -8.23 -2.33 4.84
N VAL A 18 -7.56 -2.92 3.85
CA VAL A 18 -7.03 -2.19 2.68
C VAL A 18 -8.16 -1.53 1.89
N THR A 19 -9.27 -2.24 1.66
CA THR A 19 -10.45 -1.68 0.97
C THR A 19 -11.08 -0.53 1.74
N GLU A 20 -11.27 -0.67 3.06
CA GLU A 20 -11.75 0.42 3.92
C GLU A 20 -10.81 1.64 3.87
N THR A 21 -9.49 1.39 3.95
CA THR A 21 -8.47 2.44 3.91
C THR A 21 -8.52 3.22 2.60
N LEU A 22 -8.66 2.53 1.45
CA LEU A 22 -8.84 3.19 0.15
C LEU A 22 -10.03 4.13 0.12
N GLY A 23 -11.18 3.67 0.62
CA GLY A 23 -12.39 4.48 0.71
C GLY A 23 -12.19 5.71 1.62
N GLN A 24 -11.48 5.53 2.73
CA GLN A 24 -11.27 6.59 3.71
C GLN A 24 -10.24 7.65 3.28
N VAL A 25 -9.09 7.24 2.73
CA VAL A 25 -8.01 8.18 2.37
C VAL A 25 -8.16 8.72 0.95
N GLY A 26 -8.93 8.04 0.09
CA GLY A 26 -9.10 8.40 -1.31
C GLY A 26 -7.75 8.52 -2.03
N ALA A 27 -7.51 9.69 -2.63
CA ALA A 27 -6.23 9.98 -3.27
C ALA A 27 -5.10 10.33 -2.28
N ARG A 28 -5.30 10.33 -0.96
CA ARG A 28 -4.20 10.58 0.00
C ARG A 28 -3.51 9.28 0.39
N PHE A 29 -2.47 9.36 1.20
CA PHE A 29 -1.76 8.20 1.72
C PHE A 29 -2.00 8.07 3.23
N PRO A 30 -2.26 6.87 3.76
CA PRO A 30 -2.40 6.64 5.19
C PRO A 30 -1.07 6.88 5.92
N LEU A 31 -1.12 7.54 7.08
CA LEU A 31 0.04 7.77 7.94
C LEU A 31 -0.05 6.98 9.25
N HIS A 32 -1.10 7.24 10.03
CA HIS A 32 -1.45 6.48 11.24
C HIS A 32 -2.96 6.58 11.46
N ALA A 33 -3.53 5.58 12.12
CA ALA A 33 -4.92 5.57 12.51
C ALA A 33 -5.05 5.81 14.01
N ASP A 34 -6.13 6.47 14.44
CA ASP A 34 -6.50 6.52 15.85
C ASP A 34 -6.86 5.08 16.31
N PRO A 35 -6.26 4.56 17.40
CA PRO A 35 -6.53 3.21 17.85
C PRO A 35 -7.94 3.00 18.43
N ALA A 36 -8.65 4.07 18.80
CA ALA A 36 -9.99 4.00 19.38
C ALA A 36 -11.07 3.82 18.32
N ASP A 37 -10.97 4.49 17.18
CA ASP A 37 -12.00 4.48 16.13
C ASP A 37 -11.49 4.01 14.75
N GLY A 38 -10.18 3.85 14.59
CA GLY A 38 -9.55 3.43 13.34
C GLY A 38 -9.48 4.52 12.27
N HIS A 39 -9.74 5.80 12.57
CA HIS A 39 -9.71 6.86 11.57
C HIS A 39 -8.29 7.23 11.13
N TRP A 40 -8.05 7.24 9.82
CA TRP A 40 -6.74 7.57 9.25
C TRP A 40 -6.46 9.08 9.25
N THR A 41 -5.35 9.46 9.88
CA THR A 41 -4.59 10.65 9.51
C THR A 41 -3.87 10.36 8.19
N SER A 42 -3.99 11.26 7.20
CA SER A 42 -3.45 11.04 5.86
C SER A 42 -2.60 12.20 5.33
N THR A 43 -1.64 11.87 4.46
CA THR A 43 -0.72 12.85 3.84
C THR A 43 -0.93 12.91 2.33
N GLY A 44 -0.63 14.07 1.73
CA GLY A 44 -0.77 14.25 0.28
C GLY A 44 0.29 13.50 -0.54
N ARG A 45 1.52 13.42 -0.04
CA ARG A 45 2.68 12.86 -0.76
C ARG A 45 3.20 11.54 -0.18
N GLY A 46 2.50 10.89 0.75
CA GLY A 46 2.94 9.59 1.28
C GLY A 46 3.75 9.66 2.57
N SER A 47 4.56 10.71 2.77
CA SER A 47 5.59 10.68 3.83
C SER A 47 6.47 9.43 3.70
N TRP A 48 7.14 9.02 4.78
CA TRP A 48 7.90 7.78 4.81
C TRP A 48 7.04 6.51 4.71
N THR A 49 5.72 6.61 4.95
CA THR A 49 4.79 5.45 4.94
C THR A 49 4.21 5.15 3.56
N GLY A 50 4.34 6.07 2.59
CA GLY A 50 3.72 5.94 1.27
C GLY A 50 4.14 4.67 0.52
N GLY A 51 5.40 4.25 0.69
CA GLY A 51 5.92 3.01 0.13
C GLY A 51 5.18 1.78 0.66
N PHE A 52 4.97 1.68 1.97
CA PHE A 52 4.24 0.53 2.55
C PHE A 52 2.80 0.45 2.04
N TRP A 53 2.16 1.59 1.81
CA TRP A 53 0.83 1.62 1.23
C TRP A 53 0.82 1.10 -0.21
N ALA A 54 1.73 1.57 -1.06
CA ALA A 54 1.89 1.04 -2.41
C ALA A 54 2.17 -0.47 -2.41
N GLY A 55 3.04 -0.94 -1.51
CA GLY A 55 3.37 -2.35 -1.36
C GLY A 55 2.16 -3.21 -0.98
N LEU A 56 1.31 -2.76 -0.06
CA LEU A 56 0.07 -3.47 0.29
C LEU A 56 -0.90 -3.57 -0.90
N LEU A 57 -0.99 -2.54 -1.73
CA LEU A 57 -1.80 -2.58 -2.95
C LEU A 57 -1.24 -3.55 -3.98
N TRP A 58 0.08 -3.61 -4.14
CA TRP A 58 0.72 -4.61 -5.00
C TRP A 58 0.54 -6.03 -4.47
N LEU A 59 0.60 -6.25 -3.14
CA LEU A 59 0.26 -7.55 -2.54
C LEU A 59 -1.17 -7.96 -2.88
N ARG A 60 -2.13 -7.03 -2.75
CA ARG A 60 -3.52 -7.29 -3.13
C ARG A 60 -3.65 -7.63 -4.60
N ALA A 61 -3.06 -6.83 -5.48
CA ALA A 61 -3.09 -7.06 -6.93
C ALA A 61 -2.52 -8.43 -7.32
N ARG A 62 -1.41 -8.85 -6.70
CA ARG A 62 -0.81 -10.17 -6.92
C ARG A 62 -1.68 -11.30 -6.37
N HIS A 63 -2.37 -11.09 -5.26
CA HIS A 63 -3.25 -12.08 -4.67
C HIS A 63 -4.54 -12.27 -5.46
N THR A 64 -5.17 -11.19 -5.93
CA THR A 64 -6.44 -11.23 -6.65
C THR A 64 -6.27 -11.48 -8.15
N GLY A 65 -5.13 -11.12 -8.73
CA GLY A 65 -4.92 -11.14 -10.18
C GLY A 65 -5.76 -10.11 -10.95
N SER A 66 -6.38 -9.15 -10.25
CA SER A 66 -7.31 -8.18 -10.83
C SER A 66 -6.58 -7.02 -11.51
N ASP A 67 -6.94 -6.73 -12.76
CA ASP A 67 -6.42 -5.58 -13.52
C ASP A 67 -6.75 -4.25 -12.82
N THR A 68 -7.92 -4.16 -12.19
CA THR A 68 -8.32 -2.97 -11.41
C THR A 68 -7.39 -2.77 -10.21
N ASP A 69 -7.05 -3.85 -9.50
CA ASP A 69 -6.12 -3.77 -8.37
C ASP A 69 -4.72 -3.40 -8.82
N ARG A 70 -4.26 -3.98 -9.93
CA ARG A 70 -2.97 -3.65 -10.55
C ARG A 70 -2.92 -2.18 -10.96
N ALA A 71 -3.92 -1.67 -11.66
CA ALA A 71 -3.99 -0.27 -12.09
C ALA A 71 -3.99 0.71 -10.90
N GLN A 72 -4.68 0.35 -9.82
CA GLN A 72 -4.69 1.14 -8.59
C GLN A 72 -3.32 1.14 -7.90
N ALA A 73 -2.67 -0.02 -7.80
CA ALA A 73 -1.32 -0.14 -7.23
C ALA A 73 -0.30 0.68 -8.04
N ALA A 74 -0.32 0.57 -9.37
CA ALA A 74 0.49 1.38 -10.29
C ALA A 74 0.27 2.88 -10.10
N THR A 75 -0.99 3.32 -10.04
CA THR A 75 -1.33 4.75 -9.85
C THR A 75 -0.76 5.29 -8.53
N VAL A 76 -0.84 4.51 -7.45
CA VAL A 76 -0.30 4.92 -6.15
C VAL A 76 1.23 4.91 -6.15
N THR A 77 1.86 3.92 -6.76
CA THR A 77 3.32 3.83 -6.94
C THR A 77 3.86 5.02 -7.74
N ALA A 78 3.25 5.36 -8.88
CA ALA A 78 3.69 6.46 -9.74
C ALA A 78 3.73 7.80 -8.98
N ARG A 79 2.82 8.00 -8.03
CA ARG A 79 2.77 9.22 -7.21
C ARG A 79 3.91 9.34 -6.19
N LEU A 80 4.68 8.28 -5.98
CA LEU A 80 5.90 8.29 -5.17
C LEU A 80 7.13 8.73 -5.96
N ALA A 81 7.05 8.89 -7.29
CA ALA A 81 8.19 9.26 -8.14
C ALA A 81 9.01 10.47 -7.62
N PRO A 82 8.41 11.55 -7.09
CA PRO A 82 9.18 12.68 -6.57
C PRO A 82 10.09 12.36 -5.37
N TRP A 83 9.91 11.21 -4.70
CA TRP A 83 10.79 10.77 -3.61
C TRP A 83 12.12 10.20 -4.11
N ALA A 84 12.26 9.88 -5.40
CA ALA A 84 13.52 9.45 -5.99
C ALA A 84 14.59 10.55 -5.85
N ASP A 85 14.18 11.81 -6.02
CA ASP A 85 15.08 12.97 -5.98
C ASP A 85 15.06 13.70 -4.63
N ALA A 86 14.18 13.31 -3.71
CA ALA A 86 14.04 13.98 -2.43
C ALA A 86 15.26 13.74 -1.52
N ASP A 87 15.78 14.79 -0.88
CA ASP A 87 16.80 14.68 0.16
C ASP A 87 16.17 14.14 1.45
N THR A 88 16.22 12.82 1.62
CA THR A 88 15.65 12.13 2.77
C THR A 88 16.40 10.84 3.09
N ALA A 89 16.59 10.57 4.37
CA ALA A 89 17.11 9.30 4.86
C ALA A 89 16.12 8.13 4.67
N THR A 90 14.83 8.39 4.45
CA THR A 90 13.78 7.37 4.36
C THR A 90 13.54 6.85 2.93
N ARG A 91 14.36 7.24 1.95
CA ARG A 91 14.15 6.88 0.53
C ARG A 91 14.01 5.37 0.31
N GLY A 92 14.80 4.56 1.02
CA GLY A 92 14.71 3.10 0.95
C GLY A 92 13.37 2.54 1.45
N LEU A 93 12.77 3.13 2.49
CA LEU A 93 11.45 2.72 2.99
C LEU A 93 10.35 3.05 1.98
N ILE A 94 10.47 4.20 1.32
CA ILE A 94 9.48 4.70 0.36
C ILE A 94 9.55 3.92 -0.95
N LEU A 95 10.75 3.69 -1.48
CA LEU A 95 10.93 3.14 -2.83
C LEU A 95 11.31 1.66 -2.80
N TRP A 96 12.40 1.28 -2.13
CA TRP A 96 12.89 -0.11 -2.20
C TRP A 96 11.87 -1.13 -1.68
N TYR A 97 11.47 -1.01 -0.42
CA TYR A 97 10.52 -1.96 0.16
C TYR A 97 9.09 -1.76 -0.37
N GLY A 98 8.72 -0.51 -0.66
CA GLY A 98 7.38 -0.13 -1.06
C GLY A 98 7.00 -0.53 -2.49
N THR A 99 7.97 -0.57 -3.40
CA THR A 99 7.69 -0.84 -4.82
C THR A 99 8.34 -2.13 -5.33
N ALA A 100 9.10 -2.87 -4.51
CA ALA A 100 9.73 -4.13 -4.93
C ALA A 100 8.73 -5.14 -5.52
N LEU A 101 7.49 -5.18 -5.04
CA LEU A 101 6.45 -6.08 -5.52
C LEU A 101 5.91 -5.73 -6.92
N ALA A 102 6.21 -4.52 -7.39
CA ALA A 102 5.88 -4.03 -8.72
C ALA A 102 6.95 -4.41 -9.77
N THR A 103 8.10 -4.97 -9.32
CA THR A 103 9.21 -5.28 -10.23
C THR A 103 8.79 -6.27 -11.32
N GLY A 104 9.01 -5.90 -12.57
CA GLY A 104 8.66 -6.73 -13.74
C GLY A 104 7.21 -6.61 -14.19
N ASP A 105 6.43 -5.73 -13.56
CA ASP A 105 5.09 -5.38 -14.01
C ASP A 105 5.16 -4.27 -15.07
N GLU A 106 4.46 -4.43 -16.19
CA GLU A 106 4.46 -3.44 -17.28
C GLU A 106 3.79 -2.11 -16.90
N ALA A 107 2.93 -2.12 -15.87
CA ALA A 107 2.22 -0.94 -15.40
C ALA A 107 2.95 -0.19 -14.27
N ALA A 108 4.08 -0.70 -13.77
CA ALA A 108 4.79 -0.20 -12.59
C ALA A 108 5.76 0.96 -12.86
#